data_AF-A0AAQ0V9W1-F1
#
_entry.id   AF-A0AAQ0V9W1-F1
#
_cell.length_a   1.000
_cell.length_b   1.000
_cell.length_c   1.000
_cell.angle_alpha   90.00
_cell.angle_beta   90.00
_cell.angle_gamma   90.00
#
_symmetry.space_group_name_H-M   'P 1'
#
loop_
_entity.id
_entity.type
_entity.pdbx_description
1 polymer ?
#
loop_
_entity_poly.entity_id
_entity_poly.type
_entity_poly.pdbx_seq_one_letter_code
_entity_poly.pdbx_strand_id
1 'polypeptide(L)'
;MDIIVRNEAVKTKVHSVIQDDDLLYINKASKTAECANKYAHELRAEFIELLMPAITRTDVKVAGRFTSLLNELCFMTKMTMENTSKGGQ
;
A
#
# COMPACT_ATOMS: atom_id res chain seq x y z
N MET A 1 11.40 -5.57 18.66
CA MET A 1 10.24 -6.43 18.36
C MET A 1 10.07 -6.34 16.85
N ASP A 2 10.51 -7.37 16.14
CA ASP A 2 10.51 -7.39 14.68
C ASP A 2 9.21 -8.01 14.20
N ILE A 3 8.43 -7.27 13.41
CA ILE A 3 7.16 -7.76 12.86
C ILE A 3 7.46 -8.38 11.50
N ILE A 4 7.32 -9.70 11.40
CA ILE A 4 7.48 -10.45 10.14
C ILE A 4 6.08 -10.67 9.54
N VAL A 5 5.76 -9.95 8.47
CA VAL A 5 4.51 -10.14 7.73
C VAL A 5 4.75 -11.16 6.61
N ARG A 6 4.25 -12.39 6.77
CA ARG A 6 4.23 -13.40 5.70
C ARG A 6 2.94 -13.23 4.90
N ASN A 7 3.07 -12.88 3.63
CA ASN A 7 1.94 -12.85 2.70
C ASN A 7 1.71 -14.28 2.19
N GLU A 8 0.69 -14.98 2.72
CA GLU A 8 0.28 -16.27 2.17
C GLU A 8 -0.46 -16.06 0.85
N ALA A 9 0.30 -15.87 -0.23
CA ALA A 9 -0.25 -15.77 -1.57
C ALA A 9 -0.80 -17.12 -2.03
N VAL A 10 -2.12 -17.14 -2.28
CA VAL A 10 -2.83 -18.18 -3.03
C VAL A 10 -2.10 -18.43 -4.35
N LYS A 11 -1.74 -19.70 -4.57
CA LYS A 11 -1.04 -20.20 -5.76
C LYS A 11 -1.74 -19.78 -7.05
N THR A 12 -1.24 -18.74 -7.69
CA THR A 12 -1.47 -18.51 -9.11
C THR A 12 -0.12 -18.32 -9.77
N LYS A 13 0.25 -19.26 -10.64
CA LYS A 13 1.45 -19.25 -11.47
C LYS A 13 1.48 -17.96 -12.32
N VAL A 14 2.10 -16.87 -11.86
CA VAL A 14 2.90 -15.92 -12.65
C VAL A 14 3.62 -15.01 -11.65
N HIS A 15 4.89 -15.30 -11.35
CA HIS A 15 5.99 -14.32 -11.19
C HIS A 15 7.19 -15.05 -10.57
N SER A 16 8.01 -15.58 -11.47
CA SER A 16 9.35 -16.09 -11.19
C SER A 16 10.33 -14.94 -10.97
N VAL A 17 10.12 -14.16 -9.90
CA VAL A 17 11.11 -13.21 -9.36
C VAL A 17 10.95 -13.21 -7.84
N ILE A 18 11.23 -14.35 -7.21
CA ILE A 18 11.49 -14.39 -5.77
C ILE A 18 13.01 -14.29 -5.65
N GLN A 19 13.53 -13.06 -5.76
CA GLN A 19 14.87 -12.76 -5.26
C GLN A 19 14.74 -12.63 -3.74
N ASP A 20 15.72 -13.18 -3.03
CA ASP A 20 15.92 -13.21 -1.57
C ASP A 20 15.92 -11.82 -0.88
N ASP A 21 15.65 -10.75 -1.63
CA ASP A 21 15.65 -9.33 -1.23
C ASP A 21 14.28 -8.84 -0.69
N ASP A 22 13.25 -9.70 -0.70
CA ASP A 22 11.86 -9.38 -0.30
C ASP A 22 11.60 -9.46 1.22
N LEU A 23 12.62 -9.70 2.04
CA LEU A 23 12.52 -9.51 3.48
C LEU A 23 12.56 -8.02 3.79
N LEU A 24 11.38 -7.43 3.94
CA LEU A 24 11.17 -6.04 4.35
C LEU A 24 11.75 -5.80 5.75
N TYR A 25 13.06 -5.57 5.84
CA TYR A 25 13.76 -5.24 7.09
C TYR A 25 13.41 -3.80 7.48
N ILE A 26 12.25 -3.65 8.12
CA ILE A 26 11.80 -2.39 8.71
C ILE A 26 12.56 -2.19 10.04
N ASN A 27 13.82 -1.77 9.94
CA ASN A 27 14.64 -1.43 11.11
C ASN A 27 14.78 0.09 11.34
N LYS A 28 14.15 0.90 10.47
CA LYS A 28 14.17 2.36 10.52
C LYS A 28 12.81 2.92 10.12
N ALA A 29 12.39 3.97 10.82
CA ALA A 29 11.14 4.68 10.54
C ALA A 29 11.04 5.15 9.07
N SER A 30 12.17 5.57 8.47
CA SER A 30 12.19 6.01 7.07
C SER A 30 11.82 4.88 6.10
N LYS A 31 12.38 3.68 6.30
CA LYS A 31 12.02 2.49 5.52
C LYS A 31 10.57 2.09 5.75
N THR A 32 10.07 2.18 6.98
CA THR A 32 8.64 1.95 7.27
C THR A 32 7.76 2.88 6.44
N ALA A 33 8.09 4.17 6.43
CA ALA A 33 7.30 5.18 5.76
C ALA A 33 7.35 5.05 4.22
N GLU A 34 8.52 4.74 3.66
CA GLU A 34 8.68 4.42 2.24
C GLU A 34 7.82 3.21 1.83
N CYS A 35 7.86 2.13 2.60
CA CYS A 35 7.07 0.93 2.32
C CYS A 35 5.57 1.17 2.47
N ALA A 36 5.15 1.88 3.52
CA ALA A 36 3.75 2.26 3.70
C ALA A 36 3.24 3.11 2.53
N ASN A 37 4.06 4.04 2.04
CA ASN A 37 3.73 4.84 0.87
C ASN A 37 3.58 3.99 -0.39
N LYS A 38 4.54 3.08 -0.65
CA LYS A 38 4.47 2.12 -1.76
C LYS A 38 3.17 1.31 -1.70
N TYR A 39 2.88 0.67 -0.57
CA TYR A 39 1.70 -0.19 -0.42
C TYR A 39 0.38 0.56 -0.49
N ALA A 40 0.29 1.81 0.00
CA ALA A 40 -0.91 2.63 -0.17
C ALA A 40 -1.19 2.92 -1.66
N HIS A 41 -0.14 3.18 -2.45
CA HIS A 41 -0.28 3.40 -3.88
C HIS A 41 -0.66 2.12 -4.65
N GLU A 42 -0.05 0.98 -4.32
CA GLU A 42 -0.41 -0.32 -4.90
C GLU A 42 -1.87 -0.68 -4.59
N LEU A 43 -2.30 -0.56 -3.33
CA LEU A 43 -3.68 -0.79 -2.91
C LEU A 43 -4.67 0.11 -3.67
N ARG A 44 -4.33 1.40 -3.86
CA ARG A 44 -5.18 2.31 -4.64
C ARG A 44 -5.29 1.89 -6.10
N ALA A 45 -4.18 1.47 -6.71
CA ALA A 45 -4.17 1.01 -8.10
C ALA A 45 -5.05 -0.24 -8.26
N GLU A 46 -4.86 -1.25 -7.41
CA GLU A 46 -5.67 -2.47 -7.41
C GLU A 46 -7.16 -2.18 -7.16
N PHE A 47 -7.49 -1.27 -6.24
CA PHE A 47 -8.88 -0.87 -6.02
C PHE A 47 -9.51 -0.25 -7.27
N ILE A 48 -8.81 0.69 -7.92
CA ILE A 48 -9.31 1.38 -9.13
C ILE A 48 -9.51 0.38 -10.27
N GLU A 49 -8.58 -0.54 -10.46
CA GLU A 49 -8.59 -1.50 -11.56
C GLU A 49 -9.64 -2.61 -11.34
N LEU A 50 -9.66 -3.20 -10.14
CA LEU A 50 -10.39 -4.45 -9.90
C LEU A 50 -11.76 -4.25 -9.25
N LEU A 51 -11.89 -3.28 -8.34
CA LEU A 51 -13.06 -3.19 -7.45
C LEU A 51 -13.97 -2.00 -7.78
N MET A 52 -13.40 -0.84 -8.09
CA MET A 52 -14.15 0.39 -8.34
C MET A 52 -15.22 0.21 -9.44
N PRO A 53 -14.98 -0.46 -10.58
CA PRO A 53 -16.01 -0.64 -11.61
C PRO A 53 -17.19 -1.48 -11.12
N ALA A 54 -16.93 -2.53 -10.34
CA ALA A 54 -17.97 -3.40 -9.79
C ALA A 54 -18.80 -2.66 -8.74
N ILE A 55 -18.16 -1.93 -7.82
CA ILE A 55 -18.84 -1.18 -6.76
C ILE A 55 -19.66 -0.03 -7.36
N THR A 56 -19.13 0.67 -8.37
CA THR A 56 -19.83 1.80 -9.01
C THR A 56 -21.15 1.37 -9.66
N ARG A 57 -21.23 0.13 -10.16
CA ARG A 57 -22.48 -0.43 -10.73
C ARG A 57 -23.56 -0.64 -9.67
N THR A 58 -23.18 -0.88 -8.42
CA THR A 58 -24.12 -1.10 -7.31
C THR A 58 -24.39 0.16 -6.50
N ASP A 59 -23.36 0.94 -6.19
CA ASP A 59 -23.44 2.17 -5.40
C ASP A 59 -22.26 3.10 -5.70
N VAL A 60 -22.53 4.16 -6.46
CA VAL A 60 -21.55 5.18 -6.85
C VAL A 60 -21.04 5.98 -5.64
N LYS A 61 -21.86 6.21 -4.61
CA LYS A 61 -21.45 6.97 -3.42
C LYS A 61 -20.44 6.17 -2.60
N VAL A 62 -20.68 4.86 -2.46
CA VAL A 62 -19.73 3.96 -1.79
C VAL A 62 -18.42 3.90 -2.55
N ALA A 63 -18.46 3.73 -3.88
CA ALA A 63 -17.25 3.75 -4.70
C ALA A 63 -16.45 5.06 -4.52
N GLY A 64 -17.13 6.21 -4.57
CA GLY A 64 -16.53 7.52 -4.34
C GLY A 64 -15.89 7.65 -2.95
N ARG A 65 -16.56 7.16 -1.90
CA ARG A 65 -16.03 7.19 -0.52
C ARG A 65 -14.73 6.39 -0.39
N PHE A 66 -14.67 5.18 -0.97
CA PHE A 66 -13.44 4.38 -0.96
C PHE A 66 -12.31 5.06 -1.73
N THR A 67 -12.61 5.65 -2.90
CA THR A 67 -11.64 6.44 -3.67
C THR A 67 -11.07 7.59 -2.83
N SER A 68 -11.93 8.36 -2.15
CA SER A 68 -11.48 9.45 -1.27
C SER A 68 -10.58 8.96 -0.13
N LEU A 69 -10.99 7.91 0.57
CA LEU A 69 -10.20 7.33 1.67
C LEU A 69 -8.82 6.84 1.20
N LEU A 70 -8.74 6.19 0.03
CA LEU A 70 -7.47 5.73 -0.52
C LEU A 70 -6.57 6.89 -0.97
N ASN A 71 -7.16 7.96 -1.52
CA ASN A 71 -6.41 9.17 -1.84
C ASN A 71 -5.83 9.84 -0.58
N GLU A 72 -6.64 9.95 0.48
CA GLU A 72 -6.20 10.47 1.78
C GLU A 72 -5.12 9.60 2.40
N LEU A 73 -5.24 8.28 2.31
CA LEU A 73 -4.21 7.35 2.78
C LEU A 73 -2.89 7.54 2.03
N CYS A 74 -2.92 7.57 0.69
CA CYS A 74 -1.72 7.86 -0.11
C CYS A 74 -1.09 9.21 0.27
N PHE A 75 -1.90 10.22 0.54
CA PHE A 75 -1.39 11.53 0.96
C PHE A 75 -0.72 11.45 2.34
N MET A 76 -1.36 10.82 3.33
CA MET A 76 -0.80 10.66 4.68
C MET A 76 0.51 9.87 4.66
N THR A 77 0.59 8.79 3.89
CA THR A 77 1.83 7.99 3.78
C THR A 77 2.94 8.76 3.09
N LYS A 78 2.61 9.56 2.07
CA LYS A 78 3.58 10.44 1.41
C LYS A 78 4.13 11.47 2.40
N MET A 79 3.26 12.16 3.13
CA MET A 79 3.68 13.14 4.13
C MET A 79 4.49 12.49 5.26
N THR A 80 4.13 11.28 5.68
CA THR A 80 4.89 10.51 6.68
C THR A 80 6.30 10.20 6.18
N MET A 81 6.44 9.77 4.92
CA MET A 81 7.74 9.52 4.28
C MET A 81 8.58 10.80 4.19
N GLU A 82 7.97 11.92 3.77
CA GLU A 82 8.65 13.21 3.68
C GLU A 82 9.07 13.75 5.06
N ASN A 83 8.23 13.63 6.08
CA ASN A 83 8.55 14.10 7.44
C ASN A 83 9.63 13.23 8.09
N THR A 84 9.63 11.93 7.82
CA THR A 84 10.61 11.00 8.41
C THR A 84 11.97 11.12 7.74
N SER A 85 12.02 11.38 6.43
CA SER A 85 13.27 11.58 5.68
C SER A 85 13.97 12.90 6.02
N LYS A 86 13.23 13.92 6.43
CA LYS A 86 13.78 15.22 6.88
C LYS A 86 14.34 15.18 8.30
N GLY A 87 14.24 14.05 9.01
CA GLY A 87 14.55 13.93 10.43
C GLY A 87 13.52 14.71 11.24
N GLY A 88 12.48 14.02 11.72
CA GLY A 88 11.42 14.66 12.52
C GLY A 88 12.04 15.51 13.63
N GLN A 89 11.89 16.83 13.51
CA GLN A 89 12.22 17.78 14.57
C GLN A 89 11.07 17.85 15.57
#